data_AF-A0A939ZIP0-F1
#
_entry.id   AF-A0A939ZIP0-F1
#
_cell.length_a   1.000
_cell.length_b   1.000
_cell.length_c   1.000
_cell.angle_alpha   90.00
_cell.angle_beta   90.00
_cell.angle_gamma   90.00
#
_symmetry.space_group_name_H-M   'P 1'
#
loop_
_entity.id
_entity.type
_entity.pdbx_description
1 polymer ?
#
loop_
_entity_poly.entity_id
_entity_poly.type
_entity_poly.pdbx_seq_one_letter_code
_entity_poly.pdbx_strand_id
1 'polypeptide(L)'
;MRENSNHEEMVECHYQGSIIYVPVRTFIEVTMKMRLEKRRFVRYKEGAKHYSMSENKFRELADAAEAVHYFGKMVLVDTVKVDEFLLLC
;
A
#
# COMPACT_ATOMS: atom_id res chain seq x y z
N MET A 1 12.72 0.85 18.75
CA MET A 1 11.58 -0.09 18.75
C MET A 1 10.36 0.71 18.31
N ARG A 2 9.85 0.49 17.10
CA ARG A 2 8.62 1.14 16.62
C ARG A 2 7.51 0.10 16.70
N GLU A 3 6.55 0.32 17.57
CA GLU A 3 5.32 -0.48 17.65
C GLU A 3 4.51 -0.27 16.36
N ASN A 4 4.47 -1.29 15.50
CA ASN A 4 3.46 -1.36 14.44
C ASN A 4 2.13 -1.80 15.07
N SER A 5 1.41 -0.89 15.72
CA SER A 5 0.11 -1.18 16.38
C SER A 5 -1.08 -1.22 15.40
N ASN A 6 -0.89 -1.75 14.19
CA ASN A 6 -1.94 -1.77 13.16
C ASN A 6 -2.30 -3.17 12.67
N HIS A 7 -1.98 -4.19 13.46
CA HIS A 7 -2.50 -5.54 13.27
C HIS A 7 -3.73 -5.69 14.16
N GLU A 8 -4.89 -5.98 13.53
CA GLU A 8 -6.13 -6.49 14.17
C GLU A 8 -7.27 -5.50 14.47
N GLU A 9 -7.51 -4.48 13.62
CA GLU A 9 -8.85 -3.86 13.62
C GLU A 9 -9.91 -4.89 13.14
N MET A 10 -10.96 -5.10 13.96
CA MET A 10 -12.04 -6.07 13.73
C MET A 10 -13.40 -5.37 13.60
N VAL A 11 -14.27 -5.92 12.75
CA VAL A 11 -15.68 -5.55 12.60
C VAL A 11 -16.54 -6.61 13.28
N GLU A 12 -17.45 -6.16 14.16
CA GLU A 12 -18.44 -7.03 14.77
C GLU A 12 -19.63 -7.25 13.83
N CYS A 13 -19.82 -8.49 13.38
CA CYS A 13 -20.93 -8.87 12.51
C CYS A 13 -21.97 -9.70 13.29
N HIS A 14 -23.24 -9.33 13.19
CA HIS A 14 -24.34 -10.04 13.83
C HIS A 14 -25.09 -10.87 12.79
N TYR A 15 -25.13 -12.19 12.95
CA TYR A 15 -25.85 -13.09 12.05
C TYR A 15 -26.55 -14.21 12.80
N GLN A 16 -27.88 -14.27 12.70
CA GLN A 16 -28.71 -15.31 13.32
C GLN A 16 -28.42 -15.53 14.82
N GLY A 17 -28.23 -14.43 15.56
CA GLY A 17 -27.93 -14.46 17.00
C GLY A 17 -26.49 -14.84 17.34
N SER A 18 -25.63 -15.04 16.35
CA SER A 18 -24.18 -15.21 16.54
C SER A 18 -23.46 -13.89 16.28
N ILE A 19 -22.41 -13.64 17.06
CA ILE A 19 -21.46 -12.55 16.84
C ILE A 19 -20.20 -13.12 16.17
N ILE A 20 -19.83 -12.57 15.02
CA ILE A 20 -18.66 -12.98 14.23
C ILE A 20 -17.74 -11.77 14.10
N TYR A 21 -16.51 -11.87 14.61
CA TYR A 21 -15.49 -10.84 14.41
C TYR A 21 -14.75 -11.09 13.11
N VAL A 22 -14.80 -10.12 12.22
CA VAL A 22 -14.16 -10.19 10.90
C VAL A 22 -13.12 -9.08 10.82
N PRO A 23 -11.85 -9.36 10.46
CA PRO A 23 -10.87 -8.31 10.25
C PRO A 23 -11.39 -7.26 9.27
N VAL A 24 -11.21 -5.97 9.58
CA VAL A 24 -11.72 -4.84 8.76
C VAL A 24 -11.32 -4.99 7.29
N ARG A 25 -10.08 -5.43 7.03
CA ARG A 25 -9.59 -5.70 5.66
C ARG A 25 -10.45 -6.74 4.94
N THR A 26 -10.72 -7.87 5.58
CA THR A 26 -11.56 -8.95 5.04
C THR A 26 -12.98 -8.45 4.80
N PHE A 27 -13.53 -7.69 5.74
CA PHE A 27 -14.87 -7.13 5.63
C PHE A 27 -14.99 -6.18 4.42
N ILE A 28 -14.04 -5.25 4.24
CA ILE A 28 -14.02 -4.31 3.12
C ILE A 28 -13.86 -5.04 1.78
N GLU A 29 -12.92 -5.99 1.68
CA GLU A 29 -12.66 -6.75 0.45
C GLU A 29 -13.92 -7.50 -0.03
N VAL A 30 -14.65 -8.12 0.89
CA VAL A 30 -15.87 -8.88 0.59
C VAL A 30 -17.06 -7.96 0.28
N THR A 31 -17.23 -6.87 1.03
CA THR A 31 -18.39 -5.98 0.87
C THR A 31 -18.26 -5.03 -0.31
N MET A 32 -17.09 -4.44 -0.53
CA MET A 32 -16.87 -3.42 -1.57
C MET A 32 -16.38 -4.03 -2.90
N LYS A 33 -16.11 -5.34 -2.95
CA LYS A 33 -15.42 -6.02 -4.06
C LYS A 33 -14.09 -5.34 -4.46
N MET A 34 -13.51 -4.55 -3.57
CA MET A 34 -12.23 -3.89 -3.78
C MET A 34 -11.12 -4.78 -3.26
N ARG A 35 -10.22 -5.24 -4.13
CA ARG A 35 -8.96 -5.81 -3.66
C ARG A 35 -8.08 -4.66 -3.16
N LEU A 36 -7.93 -4.55 -1.84
CA LEU A 36 -6.90 -3.71 -1.22
C LEU A 36 -5.54 -4.41 -1.38
N GLU A 37 -5.05 -4.46 -2.62
CA GLU A 37 -3.66 -4.81 -2.89
C GLU A 37 -2.80 -3.60 -2.53
N LYS A 38 -2.41 -3.48 -1.25
CA LYS A 38 -1.25 -2.65 -0.88
C LYS A 38 0.00 -3.32 -1.43
N ARG A 39 0.24 -3.17 -2.74
CA ARG A 39 1.51 -3.56 -3.36
C ARG A 39 2.57 -2.59 -2.87
N ARG A 40 3.34 -3.01 -1.87
CA ARG A 40 4.47 -2.24 -1.36
C ARG A 40 5.48 -1.91 -2.46
N PHE A 41 5.64 -2.80 -3.43
CA PHE A 41 6.58 -2.62 -4.54
C PHE A 41 5.83 -2.49 -5.86
N VAL A 42 6.14 -1.43 -6.59
CA VAL A 42 5.59 -1.16 -7.93
C VAL A 42 6.72 -0.93 -8.93
N ARG A 43 6.45 -1.18 -10.21
CA ARG A 43 7.35 -0.73 -11.29
C ARG A 43 7.09 0.75 -11.60
N TYR A 44 8.03 1.42 -12.27
CA TYR A 44 7.89 2.84 -12.62
C TYR A 44 6.55 3.17 -13.31
N LYS A 45 6.14 2.38 -14.31
CA LYS A 45 4.88 2.61 -15.02
C LYS A 45 3.63 2.49 -14.13
N GLU A 46 3.65 1.61 -13.13
CA GLU A 46 2.53 1.42 -12.20
C GLU A 46 2.53 2.51 -11.13
N GLY A 47 3.69 2.81 -10.54
CA GLY A 47 3.81 3.89 -9.56
C GLY A 47 3.49 5.26 -10.15
N ALA A 48 3.95 5.56 -11.36
CA ALA A 48 3.61 6.80 -12.05
C ALA A 48 2.09 7.00 -12.20
N LYS A 49 1.35 5.92 -12.51
CA LYS A 49 -0.12 5.95 -12.53
C LYS A 49 -0.71 6.15 -11.13
N HIS A 50 -0.17 5.47 -10.12
CA HIS A 50 -0.65 5.57 -8.74
C HIS A 50 -0.60 7.01 -8.22
N TYR A 51 0.50 7.71 -8.46
CA TYR A 51 0.68 9.11 -8.06
C TYR A 51 0.24 10.13 -9.12
N SER A 52 -0.47 9.68 -10.17
CA SER A 52 -0.99 10.53 -11.25
C SER A 52 0.06 11.47 -11.87
N MET A 53 1.28 10.98 -12.11
CA MET A 53 2.39 11.76 -12.66
C MET A 53 3.10 11.03 -13.82
N SER A 54 3.99 11.74 -14.52
CA SER A 54 4.79 11.14 -15.61
C SER A 54 5.79 10.12 -15.07
N GLU A 55 6.16 9.13 -15.88
CA GLU A 55 7.10 8.08 -15.46
C GLU A 55 8.48 8.66 -15.08
N ASN A 56 8.94 9.67 -15.82
CA ASN A 56 10.21 10.35 -15.51
C ASN A 56 10.13 11.07 -14.16
N LYS A 57 9.03 11.78 -13.88
CA LYS A 57 8.85 12.47 -12.60
C LYS A 57 8.76 11.50 -11.43
N PHE A 58 8.07 10.38 -11.63
CA PHE A 58 8.00 9.32 -10.62
C PHE A 58 9.35 8.67 -10.36
N ARG A 59 10.18 8.51 -11.40
CA ARG A 59 11.56 8.03 -11.25
C ARG A 59 12.42 8.99 -10.42
N GLU A 60 12.42 10.28 -10.76
CA GLU A 60 13.12 11.32 -9.98
C GLU A 60 12.68 11.33 -8.52
N LEU A 61 11.38 11.22 -8.27
CA LEU A 61 10.81 11.14 -6.93
C LEU A 61 11.29 9.88 -6.18
N ALA A 62 11.25 8.72 -6.83
CA ALA A 62 11.68 7.45 -6.24
C ALA A 62 13.18 7.45 -5.92
N ASP A 63 14.00 8.05 -6.78
CA ASP A 63 15.44 8.23 -6.56
C ASP A 63 15.68 9.18 -5.37
N ALA A 64 14.98 10.32 -5.32
CA ALA A 64 15.08 11.28 -4.21
C ALA A 64 14.63 10.69 -2.86
N ALA A 65 13.65 9.79 -2.88
CA ALA A 65 13.15 9.08 -1.70
C ALA A 65 13.99 7.84 -1.30
N GLU A 66 15.10 7.55 -2.00
CA GLU A 66 15.90 6.33 -1.83
C GLU A 66 15.04 5.05 -1.82
N ALA A 67 14.03 5.01 -2.68
CA ALA A 67 13.00 3.98 -2.73
C ALA A 67 13.23 2.91 -3.82
N VAL A 68 14.30 3.04 -4.60
CA VAL A 68 14.59 2.20 -5.77
C VAL A 68 15.36 0.94 -5.39
N HIS A 69 14.85 -0.22 -5.80
CA HIS A 69 15.46 -1.53 -5.59
C HIS A 69 15.67 -2.26 -6.94
N TYR A 70 16.90 -2.69 -7.18
CA TYR A 70 17.28 -3.45 -8.37
C TYR A 70 17.17 -4.96 -8.13
N PHE A 71 16.42 -5.64 -8.99
CA PHE A 71 16.29 -7.10 -8.97
C PHE A 71 16.60 -7.66 -10.37
N GLY A 72 17.86 -7.98 -10.61
CA GLY A 72 18.35 -8.38 -11.94
C GLY A 72 18.17 -7.26 -12.96
N LYS A 73 17.35 -7.52 -14.00
CA LYS A 73 17.02 -6.53 -15.05
C LYS A 73 15.74 -5.74 -14.75
N MET A 74 15.17 -5.88 -13.56
CA MET A 74 13.95 -5.22 -13.13
C MET A 74 14.24 -4.19 -12.05
N VAL A 75 13.45 -3.12 -12.04
CA VAL A 75 13.42 -2.13 -10.97
C VAL A 75 12.06 -2.19 -10.27
N LEU A 76 12.11 -2.19 -8.94
CA LEU A 76 10.97 -2.09 -8.04
C LEU A 76 11.13 -0.84 -7.16
N VAL A 77 10.04 -0.11 -6.96
CA VAL A 77 10.00 1.08 -6.11
C VAL A 77 9.18 0.77 -4.87
N ASP A 78 9.73 1.00 -3.68
CA ASP A 78 9.03 0.88 -2.40
C ASP A 78 8.11 2.10 -2.19
N THR A 79 6.80 1.92 -2.35
CA THR A 79 5.83 3.01 -2.25
C THR A 79 5.75 3.59 -0.84
N VAL A 80 6.07 2.80 0.19
CA VAL A 80 6.06 3.27 1.57
C VAL A 80 7.11 4.35 1.78
N LYS A 81 8.31 4.17 1.23
CA LYS A 81 9.38 5.19 1.28
C LYS A 81 9.03 6.44 0.50
N VAL A 82 8.36 6.29 -0.64
CA VAL A 82 7.88 7.44 -1.43
C VAL A 82 6.84 8.23 -0.64
N ASP A 83 5.87 7.56 -0.01
CA ASP A 83 4.86 8.20 0.83
C ASP A 83 5.49 8.90 2.04
N GLU A 84 6.43 8.25 2.73
CA GLU A 84 7.19 8.85 3.84
C GLU A 84 7.95 10.11 3.40
N PHE A 85 8.61 10.08 2.24
CA PHE A 85 9.32 11.24 1.69
C PHE A 85 8.38 12.41 1.38
N LEU A 86 7.21 12.14 0.79
CA LEU A 86 6.22 13.15 0.46
C LEU A 86 5.58 13.81 1.70
N LEU A 87 5.49 13.10 2.82
CA LEU A 87 4.95 13.64 4.08
C LEU A 87 5.98 14.48 4.88
N LEU A 88 7.26 14.35 4.56
CA LEU A 88 8.35 15.10 5.20
C LEU A 88 8.71 16.40 4.46
N CYS A 89 8.23 16.58 3.22
CA CYS A 89 8.45 17.76 2.39
C CYS A 89 7.26 18.72 2.47
#